data_AF-A0A9X2D1V5-F1
#
_entry.id   AF-A0A9X2D1V5-F1
#
_cell.length_a   1.000
_cell.length_b   1.000
_cell.length_c   1.000
_cell.angle_alpha   90.00
_cell.angle_beta   90.00
_cell.angle_gamma   90.00
#
_symmetry.space_group_name_H-M   'P 1'
#
loop_
_entity.id
_entity.type
_entity.pdbx_description
1 polymer ?
#
loop_
_entity_poly.entity_id
_entity_poly.type
_entity_poly.pdbx_seq_one_letter_code
_entity_poly.pdbx_strand_id
1 'polypeptide(L)'
;MVNITLSNKNPCSPHSQVAIDIDAGLARFADNREISLKQLINDSDFIHPLINEPCIPIPHHLLHYEYENVEGLLYSGIYVYSRLIKAEKPLDCIFKINPSPLFQISPQVNDLHFSINRCKAAKETISIGQLEAITSHLLGFKFVFSEAIIINDQFTIKDLPSSVDGDALYISDEKLIALLKTPRDFSRYEIRYIHPEIGLGVYSREHIKKGEIISFYTGIKNHDLPRSPFSFIPKADCLMMRLDACQHGNITRFINHAPQRHTSSKSSFLEANIKSNSHYLNGIEVIVYTATKDILKGEQLLVDYGDAYFRDDEMFLFKTDGGVINPHRTFIGSNTSNKIRHLKIMAIHGVKKAQIYLLVRIVIIISLIAALQISATFIQ
;
A
#
# COMPACT_ATOMS: atom_id res chain seq x y z
N MET A 1 26.50 -8.35 -4.99
CA MET A 1 26.40 -9.74 -5.49
C MET A 1 24.95 -10.12 -5.65
N VAL A 2 24.48 -10.02 -6.90
CA VAL A 2 23.15 -10.45 -7.32
C VAL A 2 23.30 -11.73 -8.12
N ASN A 3 22.66 -12.80 -7.66
CA ASN A 3 22.61 -14.08 -8.35
C ASN A 3 21.24 -14.28 -8.99
N ILE A 4 21.18 -14.71 -10.25
CA ILE A 4 19.93 -14.98 -10.96
C ILE A 4 19.88 -16.46 -11.31
N THR A 5 18.85 -17.16 -10.86
CA THR A 5 18.64 -18.56 -11.21
C THR A 5 17.64 -18.66 -12.36
N LEU A 6 17.94 -19.45 -13.39
CA LEU A 6 17.08 -19.63 -14.57
C LEU A 6 16.93 -21.12 -14.90
N SER A 7 15.69 -21.57 -15.13
CA SER A 7 15.42 -22.92 -15.63
C SER A 7 15.45 -22.97 -17.16
N ASN A 8 16.18 -23.93 -17.73
CA ASN A 8 16.23 -24.08 -19.17
C ASN A 8 14.87 -24.53 -19.74
N LYS A 9 14.36 -23.79 -20.72
CA LYS A 9 13.12 -24.08 -21.45
C LYS A 9 13.35 -24.98 -22.67
N ASN A 10 14.59 -25.33 -22.99
CA ASN A 10 14.89 -26.32 -24.01
C ASN A 10 14.74 -27.76 -23.43
N PRO A 11 13.71 -28.52 -23.81
CA PRO A 11 13.47 -29.85 -23.25
C PRO A 11 14.51 -30.89 -23.69
N CYS A 12 15.27 -30.61 -24.75
CA CYS A 12 16.30 -31.51 -25.29
C CYS A 12 17.68 -31.27 -24.67
N SER A 13 17.84 -30.19 -23.90
CA SER A 13 19.13 -29.85 -23.31
C SER A 13 19.44 -30.74 -22.11
N PRO A 14 20.71 -31.19 -21.93
CA PRO A 14 21.13 -31.89 -20.73
C PRO A 14 21.19 -30.98 -19.50
N HIS A 15 21.10 -29.65 -19.68
CA HIS A 15 21.19 -28.67 -18.60
C HIS A 15 19.80 -28.15 -18.24
N SER A 16 19.32 -28.47 -17.05
CA SER A 16 17.98 -28.05 -16.59
C SER A 16 17.95 -26.64 -15.99
N GLN A 17 19.07 -26.13 -15.49
CA GLN A 17 19.14 -24.87 -14.75
C GLN A 17 20.54 -24.26 -14.79
N VAL A 18 20.61 -22.94 -14.65
CA VAL A 18 21.85 -22.18 -14.48
C VAL A 18 21.69 -21.11 -13.41
N ALA A 19 22.75 -20.86 -12.64
CA ALA A 19 22.88 -19.72 -11.73
C ALA A 19 23.86 -18.71 -12.32
N ILE A 20 23.41 -17.47 -12.51
CA ILE A 20 24.20 -16.38 -13.09
C ILE A 20 24.67 -15.47 -11.95
N ASP A 21 25.98 -15.28 -11.85
CA ASP A 21 26.61 -14.27 -11.00
C ASP A 21 26.86 -13.02 -11.85
N ILE A 22 26.07 -11.97 -11.60
CA ILE A 22 26.13 -10.72 -12.36
C ILE A 22 27.43 -9.96 -12.10
N ASP A 23 27.97 -10.05 -10.88
CA ASP A 23 29.18 -9.31 -10.51
C ASP A 23 30.41 -9.95 -11.18
N ALA A 24 30.46 -11.29 -11.25
CA ALA A 24 31.55 -12.02 -11.88
C ALA A 24 31.40 -12.16 -13.40
N GLY A 25 30.20 -11.97 -13.95
CA GLY A 25 29.92 -12.21 -15.38
C GLY A 25 29.99 -13.71 -15.75
N LEU A 26 29.66 -14.59 -14.80
CA LEU A 26 29.76 -16.04 -14.93
C LEU A 26 28.40 -16.70 -14.77
N ALA A 27 28.23 -17.83 -15.44
CA ALA A 27 27.08 -18.71 -15.35
C ALA A 27 27.54 -20.10 -14.92
N ARG A 28 26.97 -20.62 -13.83
CA ARG A 28 27.28 -21.93 -13.24
C ARG A 28 26.12 -22.89 -13.41
N PHE A 29 26.39 -24.04 -14.00
CA PHE A 29 25.43 -25.13 -14.16
C PHE A 29 25.43 -26.06 -12.92
N ALA A 30 24.43 -26.94 -12.84
CA ALA A 30 24.28 -27.89 -11.73
C ALA A 30 25.46 -28.88 -11.58
N ASP A 31 26.21 -29.13 -12.65
CA ASP A 31 27.43 -29.95 -12.66
C ASP A 31 28.70 -29.17 -12.23
N ASN A 32 28.54 -27.94 -11.74
CA ASN A 32 29.60 -26.98 -11.40
C ASN A 32 30.44 -26.49 -12.58
N ARG A 33 30.05 -26.79 -13.82
CA ARG A 33 30.67 -26.16 -14.99
C ARG A 33 30.35 -24.67 -14.99
N GLU A 34 31.38 -23.86 -15.22
CA GLU A 34 31.26 -22.41 -15.36
C GLU A 34 31.54 -21.99 -16.80
N ILE A 35 30.72 -21.10 -17.33
CA ILE A 35 30.95 -20.42 -18.60
C ILE A 35 30.77 -18.92 -18.40
N SER A 36 31.34 -18.12 -19.30
CA SER A 36 31.06 -16.68 -19.30
C SER A 36 29.60 -16.42 -19.66
N LEU A 37 29.04 -15.32 -19.15
CA LEU A 37 27.67 -14.93 -19.46
C LEU A 37 27.46 -14.70 -20.97
N LYS A 38 28.47 -14.18 -21.67
CA LYS A 38 28.47 -14.03 -23.13
C LYS A 38 28.36 -15.38 -23.86
N GLN A 39 29.00 -16.43 -23.34
CA GLN A 39 28.85 -17.77 -23.91
C GLN A 39 27.44 -18.30 -23.67
N LEU A 40 26.88 -18.13 -22.46
CA LEU A 40 25.51 -18.55 -22.15
C LEU A 40 24.48 -17.88 -23.08
N ILE A 41 24.60 -16.57 -23.31
CA ILE A 41 23.67 -15.82 -24.18
C ILE A 41 23.68 -16.34 -25.63
N ASN A 42 24.82 -16.85 -26.09
CA ASN A 42 24.97 -17.40 -27.44
C ASN A 42 24.80 -18.93 -27.49
N ASP A 43 24.46 -19.57 -26.36
CA ASP A 43 24.28 -21.01 -26.26
C ASP A 43 22.89 -21.39 -26.79
N SER A 44 22.84 -22.03 -27.96
CA SER A 44 21.59 -22.51 -28.56
C SER A 44 20.90 -23.59 -27.72
N ASP A 45 21.65 -24.27 -26.84
CA ASP A 45 21.12 -25.33 -26.00
C ASP A 45 20.48 -24.81 -24.72
N PHE A 46 20.65 -23.52 -24.39
CA PHE A 46 20.03 -22.88 -23.24
C PHE A 46 19.02 -21.79 -23.63
N ILE A 47 17.74 -22.07 -23.43
CA ILE A 47 16.65 -21.17 -23.80
C ILE A 47 15.98 -20.68 -22.52
N HIS A 48 15.92 -19.37 -22.32
CA HIS A 48 15.08 -18.78 -21.27
C HIS A 48 14.54 -17.42 -21.76
N PRO A 49 13.26 -17.08 -21.51
CA PRO A 49 12.67 -15.81 -21.95
C PRO A 49 13.53 -14.59 -21.59
N LEU A 50 14.02 -14.52 -20.34
CA LEU A 50 14.89 -13.44 -19.86
C LEU A 50 16.19 -13.25 -20.66
N ILE A 51 16.82 -14.34 -21.11
CA ILE A 51 18.02 -14.28 -21.96
C ILE A 51 17.65 -13.81 -23.37
N ASN A 52 16.47 -14.18 -23.85
CA ASN A 52 16.00 -13.86 -25.20
C ASN A 52 15.29 -12.49 -25.30
N GLU A 53 15.10 -11.78 -24.18
CA GLU A 53 14.44 -10.47 -24.20
C GLU A 53 15.10 -9.49 -25.19
N PRO A 54 14.34 -8.72 -25.99
CA PRO A 54 14.92 -7.77 -26.92
C PRO A 54 15.81 -6.75 -26.19
N CYS A 55 17.08 -6.66 -26.59
CA CYS A 55 18.02 -5.70 -26.03
C CYS A 55 18.38 -4.67 -27.11
N ILE A 56 17.86 -3.45 -26.95
CA ILE A 56 18.34 -2.31 -27.72
C ILE A 56 19.69 -1.90 -27.13
N PRO A 57 20.79 -1.84 -27.89
CA PRO A 57 22.07 -1.35 -27.38
C PRO A 57 21.90 0.07 -26.85
N ILE A 58 22.20 0.29 -25.56
CA ILE A 58 22.15 1.62 -24.96
C ILE A 58 23.59 2.01 -24.61
N PRO A 59 24.14 3.09 -25.18
CA PRO A 59 25.53 3.51 -24.96
C PRO A 59 25.77 4.18 -23.60
N HIS A 60 24.77 4.15 -22.70
CA HIS A 60 24.75 4.92 -21.46
C HIS A 60 24.55 4.02 -20.24
N HIS A 61 25.18 4.42 -19.14
CA HIS A 61 25.02 3.81 -17.82
C HIS A 61 23.62 4.02 -17.22
N LEU A 62 22.88 5.04 -17.68
CA LEU A 62 21.51 5.30 -17.27
C LEU A 62 20.52 4.55 -18.17
N LEU A 63 19.85 3.57 -17.59
CA LEU A 63 18.85 2.73 -18.22
C LEU A 63 17.46 3.18 -17.77
N HIS A 64 16.79 3.96 -18.62
CA HIS A 64 15.48 4.54 -18.31
C HIS A 64 14.35 3.71 -18.92
N TYR A 65 13.41 3.27 -18.09
CA TYR A 65 12.19 2.58 -18.48
C TYR A 65 10.95 3.36 -18.04
N GLU A 66 10.07 3.62 -19.01
CA GLU A 66 8.77 4.22 -18.77
C GLU A 66 7.66 3.22 -19.07
N TYR A 67 6.63 3.18 -18.23
CA TYR A 67 5.48 2.31 -18.40
C TYR A 67 4.18 3.11 -18.50
N GLU A 68 3.25 2.63 -19.33
CA GLU A 68 1.99 3.31 -19.64
C GLU A 68 0.77 2.67 -18.96
N ASN A 69 0.93 1.44 -18.43
CA ASN A 69 -0.16 0.67 -17.82
C ASN A 69 0.37 -0.34 -16.79
N VAL A 70 -0.54 -1.14 -16.22
CA VAL A 70 -0.23 -2.15 -15.19
C VAL A 70 0.73 -3.22 -15.73
N GLU A 71 0.56 -3.67 -16.97
CA GLU A 71 1.45 -4.67 -17.57
C GLU A 71 2.86 -4.14 -17.73
N GLY A 72 3.01 -2.90 -18.19
CA GLY A 72 4.31 -2.23 -18.26
C GLY A 72 4.94 -2.09 -16.87
N LEU A 73 4.16 -1.73 -15.84
CA LEU A 73 4.65 -1.71 -14.46
C LEU A 73 5.17 -3.09 -14.04
N LEU A 74 4.42 -4.15 -14.28
CA LEU A 74 4.80 -5.53 -13.92
C LEU A 74 6.00 -6.03 -14.74
N TYR A 75 6.23 -5.48 -15.94
CA TYR A 75 7.40 -5.78 -16.75
C TYR A 75 8.71 -5.16 -16.22
N SER A 76 8.64 -4.26 -15.23
CA SER A 76 9.82 -3.58 -14.67
C SER A 76 10.92 -4.54 -14.20
N GLY A 77 10.55 -5.65 -13.56
CA GLY A 77 11.52 -6.68 -13.13
C GLY A 77 12.24 -7.34 -14.30
N ILE A 78 11.48 -7.76 -15.32
CA ILE A 78 12.03 -8.34 -16.55
C ILE A 78 12.98 -7.36 -17.25
N TYR A 79 12.59 -6.09 -17.34
CA TYR A 79 13.44 -5.04 -17.90
C TYR A 79 14.77 -4.93 -17.15
N VAL A 80 14.76 -4.83 -15.82
CA VAL A 80 15.99 -4.69 -15.04
C VAL A 80 16.93 -5.88 -15.23
N TYR A 81 16.41 -7.10 -15.04
CA TYR A 81 17.24 -8.30 -15.05
C TYR A 81 17.74 -8.69 -16.44
N SER A 82 16.92 -8.48 -17.49
CA SER A 82 17.37 -8.71 -18.87
C SER A 82 18.50 -7.76 -19.28
N ARG A 83 18.48 -6.52 -18.78
CA ARG A 83 19.54 -5.53 -19.02
C ARG A 83 20.81 -5.85 -18.26
N LEU A 84 20.71 -6.26 -16.99
CA LEU A 84 21.87 -6.70 -16.20
C LEU A 84 22.59 -7.87 -16.85
N ILE A 85 21.85 -8.87 -17.35
CA ILE A 85 22.43 -10.05 -18.02
C ILE A 85 23.22 -9.65 -19.28
N LYS A 86 22.79 -8.61 -19.99
CA LYS A 86 23.34 -8.23 -21.30
C LYS A 86 24.30 -7.04 -21.26
N ALA A 87 24.43 -6.37 -20.12
CA ALA A 87 25.32 -5.23 -19.97
C ALA A 87 26.78 -5.68 -19.97
N GLU A 88 27.66 -4.93 -20.65
CA GLU A 88 29.11 -5.16 -20.58
C GLU A 88 29.67 -4.81 -19.21
N LYS A 89 29.06 -3.83 -18.53
CA LYS A 89 29.43 -3.34 -17.19
C LYS A 89 28.18 -3.25 -16.31
N PRO A 90 27.63 -4.38 -15.83
CA PRO A 90 26.38 -4.39 -15.08
C PRO A 90 26.47 -3.61 -13.76
N LEU A 91 27.66 -3.52 -13.15
CA LEU A 91 27.89 -2.78 -11.91
C LEU A 91 27.77 -1.26 -12.06
N ASP A 92 27.94 -0.75 -13.28
CA ASP A 92 27.82 0.69 -13.57
C ASP A 92 26.39 1.09 -13.95
N CYS A 93 25.46 0.12 -14.04
CA CYS A 93 24.09 0.38 -14.47
C CYS A 93 23.30 1.11 -13.38
N ILE A 94 22.66 2.21 -13.79
CA ILE A 94 21.69 2.97 -13.01
C ILE A 94 20.33 2.80 -13.69
N PHE A 95 19.37 2.26 -12.96
CA PHE A 95 18.01 2.07 -13.45
C PHE A 95 17.15 3.25 -13.01
N LYS A 96 16.40 3.82 -13.94
CA LYS A 96 15.33 4.78 -13.66
C LYS A 96 14.03 4.20 -14.17
N ILE A 97 13.06 4.02 -13.28
CA ILE A 97 11.75 3.47 -13.62
C ILE A 97 10.69 4.44 -13.15
N ASN A 98 9.87 4.96 -14.06
CA ASN A 98 8.78 5.87 -13.74
C ASN A 98 7.57 5.67 -14.65
N PRO A 99 6.36 6.06 -14.22
CA PRO A 99 5.22 6.11 -15.13
C PRO A 99 5.50 7.10 -16.27
N SER A 100 5.02 6.79 -17.48
CA SER A 100 5.03 7.72 -18.61
C SER A 100 3.91 8.77 -18.45
N PRO A 101 3.90 9.85 -19.24
CA PRO A 101 2.78 10.79 -19.28
C PRO A 101 1.44 10.16 -19.71
N LEU A 102 1.47 8.98 -20.35
CA LEU A 102 0.28 8.23 -20.77
C LEU A 102 -0.25 7.31 -19.67
N PHE A 103 0.49 7.11 -18.58
CA PHE A 103 0.04 6.31 -17.45
C PHE A 103 -1.16 6.98 -16.78
N GLN A 104 -2.34 6.43 -17.05
CA GLN A 104 -3.57 6.89 -16.43
C GLN A 104 -3.75 6.19 -15.09
N ILE A 105 -3.71 6.98 -14.02
CA ILE A 105 -4.23 6.53 -12.73
C ILE A 105 -5.75 6.35 -12.94
N SER A 106 -6.23 5.12 -12.72
CA SER A 106 -7.60 4.64 -12.95
C SER A 106 -8.68 5.71 -12.68
N PRO A 107 -9.76 5.80 -13.49
CA PRO A 107 -10.78 6.83 -13.35
C PRO A 107 -11.26 6.96 -11.90
N GLN A 108 -11.12 8.16 -11.36
CA GLN A 108 -11.33 8.43 -9.95
C GLN A 108 -12.78 8.13 -9.57
N VAL A 109 -12.94 7.36 -8.50
CA VAL A 109 -14.17 7.41 -7.71
C VAL A 109 -14.42 8.86 -7.37
N ASN A 110 -15.59 9.41 -7.70
CA ASN A 110 -15.81 10.84 -7.49
C ASN A 110 -16.00 11.16 -6.00
N ASP A 111 -16.76 10.30 -5.31
CA ASP A 111 -17.26 10.53 -3.97
C ASP A 111 -17.13 9.28 -3.08
N LEU A 112 -16.87 9.50 -1.80
CA LEU A 112 -16.84 8.48 -0.76
C LEU A 112 -17.82 8.82 0.35
N HIS A 113 -18.51 7.81 0.86
CA HIS A 113 -19.32 7.93 2.05
C HIS A 113 -18.46 8.29 3.28
N PHE A 114 -18.84 9.36 3.98
CA PHE A 114 -18.06 9.89 5.10
C PHE A 114 -18.91 10.19 6.35
N SER A 115 -18.34 9.93 7.53
CA SER A 115 -18.93 10.27 8.82
C SER A 115 -17.92 10.89 9.76
N ILE A 116 -18.25 12.05 10.34
CA ILE A 116 -17.49 12.64 11.45
C ILE A 116 -17.67 11.89 12.78
N ASN A 117 -18.47 10.82 12.82
CA ASN A 117 -18.78 10.04 14.01
C ASN A 117 -18.53 8.54 13.76
N ARG A 118 -17.55 7.97 14.45
CA ARG A 118 -17.18 6.54 14.35
C ARG A 118 -18.33 5.56 14.56
N CYS A 119 -19.30 5.89 15.42
CA CYS A 119 -20.40 4.99 15.78
C CYS A 119 -21.63 5.17 14.87
N LYS A 120 -21.62 6.13 13.94
CA LYS A 120 -22.77 6.40 13.07
C LYS A 120 -22.39 6.20 11.61
N ALA A 121 -23.19 5.41 10.91
CA ALA A 121 -23.06 5.22 9.47
C ALA A 121 -23.07 6.55 8.72
N ALA A 122 -22.31 6.62 7.62
CA ALA A 122 -22.24 7.81 6.80
C ALA A 122 -23.58 8.04 6.08
N LYS A 123 -24.11 9.26 6.24
CA LYS A 123 -25.33 9.75 5.56
C LYS A 123 -25.02 10.72 4.43
N GLU A 124 -23.77 11.12 4.31
CA GLU A 124 -23.28 12.09 3.32
C GLU A 124 -22.06 11.49 2.63
N THR A 125 -21.70 12.10 1.51
CA THR A 125 -20.46 11.84 0.79
C THR A 125 -19.54 13.05 0.87
N ILE A 126 -18.25 12.81 0.66
CA ILE A 126 -17.25 13.83 0.36
C ILE A 126 -16.58 13.44 -0.95
N SER A 127 -16.11 14.42 -1.72
CA SER A 127 -15.33 14.10 -2.92
C SER A 127 -13.94 13.57 -2.55
N ILE A 128 -13.29 12.88 -3.48
CA ILE A 128 -11.89 12.46 -3.30
C ILE A 128 -10.98 13.66 -3.04
N GLY A 129 -11.15 14.77 -3.76
CA GLY A 129 -10.38 15.99 -3.50
C GLY A 129 -10.56 16.54 -2.07
N GLN A 130 -11.76 16.39 -1.48
CA GLN A 130 -11.97 16.72 -0.07
C GLN A 130 -11.23 15.75 0.86
N LEU A 131 -11.29 14.44 0.59
CA LEU A 131 -10.54 13.45 1.38
C LEU A 131 -9.04 13.70 1.32
N GLU A 132 -8.50 14.00 0.14
CA GLU A 132 -7.10 14.35 -0.08
C GLU A 132 -6.70 15.59 0.73
N ALA A 133 -7.49 16.67 0.63
CA ALA A 133 -7.21 17.92 1.33
C ALA A 133 -7.30 17.78 2.86
N ILE A 134 -8.28 17.02 3.37
CA ILE A 134 -8.42 16.71 4.79
C ILE A 134 -7.22 15.91 5.27
N THR A 135 -6.90 14.82 4.58
CA THR A 135 -5.79 13.93 4.94
C THR A 135 -4.46 14.67 4.91
N SER A 136 -4.23 15.46 3.86
CA SER A 136 -3.00 16.25 3.71
C SER A 136 -2.83 17.25 4.86
N HIS A 137 -3.91 17.95 5.23
CA HIS A 137 -3.87 18.92 6.32
C HIS A 137 -3.68 18.23 7.68
N LEU A 138 -4.29 17.07 7.90
CA LEU A 138 -4.11 16.31 9.15
C LEU A 138 -2.69 15.78 9.31
N LEU A 139 -2.07 15.33 8.21
CA LEU A 139 -0.74 14.72 8.22
C LEU A 139 0.41 15.72 8.08
N GLY A 140 0.15 16.93 7.56
CA GLY A 140 1.16 17.96 7.32
C GLY A 140 1.98 17.78 6.04
N PHE A 141 1.57 16.87 5.15
CA PHE A 141 2.19 16.65 3.85
C PHE A 141 1.12 16.29 2.80
N LYS A 142 1.45 16.40 1.52
CA LYS A 142 0.52 16.12 0.42
C LYS A 142 0.19 14.62 0.36
N PHE A 143 -1.11 14.31 0.40
CA PHE A 143 -1.67 12.99 0.10
C PHE A 143 -2.48 13.05 -1.19
N VAL A 144 -2.32 12.02 -2.02
CA VAL A 144 -3.00 11.82 -3.30
C VAL A 144 -3.69 10.46 -3.27
N PHE A 145 -4.99 10.46 -3.53
CA PHE A 145 -5.75 9.23 -3.65
C PHE A 145 -5.38 8.51 -4.94
N SER A 146 -4.97 7.25 -4.84
CA SER A 146 -4.53 6.46 -6.00
C SER A 146 -4.84 4.98 -5.83
N GLU A 147 -5.55 4.41 -6.79
CA GLU A 147 -5.70 2.95 -6.96
C GLU A 147 -4.50 2.29 -7.64
N ALA A 148 -3.53 3.08 -8.09
CA ALA A 148 -2.34 2.56 -8.75
C ALA A 148 -1.25 2.23 -7.74
N ILE A 149 -0.58 1.09 -7.97
CA ILE A 149 0.79 0.87 -7.52
C ILE A 149 1.68 1.65 -8.49
N ILE A 150 2.67 2.38 -7.97
CA ILE A 150 3.54 3.24 -8.78
C ILE A 150 4.99 2.92 -8.45
N ILE A 151 5.80 2.57 -9.43
CA ILE A 151 7.26 2.62 -9.33
C ILE A 151 7.71 3.95 -9.90
N ASN A 152 8.35 4.79 -9.09
CA ASN A 152 8.94 6.05 -9.53
C ASN A 152 10.24 6.26 -8.74
N ASP A 153 11.28 5.58 -9.18
CA ASP A 153 12.53 5.47 -8.42
C ASP A 153 13.75 5.37 -9.35
N GLN A 154 14.92 5.68 -8.78
CA GLN A 154 16.22 5.50 -9.41
C GLN A 154 17.14 4.71 -8.48
N PHE A 155 17.69 3.61 -8.97
CA PHE A 155 18.45 2.67 -8.15
C PHE A 155 19.55 1.96 -8.95
N THR A 156 20.37 1.19 -8.25
CA THR A 156 21.52 0.46 -8.80
C THR A 156 21.44 -1.02 -8.45
N ILE A 157 22.40 -1.82 -8.92
CA ILE A 157 22.50 -3.24 -8.56
C ILE A 157 22.63 -3.47 -7.05
N LYS A 158 23.13 -2.48 -6.28
CA LYS A 158 23.31 -2.60 -4.82
C LYS A 158 21.99 -2.62 -4.06
N ASP A 159 20.93 -2.11 -4.68
CA ASP A 159 19.61 -1.97 -4.07
C ASP A 159 18.73 -3.20 -4.34
N LEU A 160 19.15 -4.05 -5.28
CA LEU A 160 18.47 -5.29 -5.65
C LEU A 160 18.70 -6.43 -4.64
N PRO A 161 17.79 -7.44 -4.60
CA PRO A 161 18.02 -8.65 -3.82
C PRO A 161 19.31 -9.39 -4.24
N SER A 162 19.98 -10.01 -3.27
CA SER A 162 21.20 -10.80 -3.54
C SER A 162 20.98 -12.07 -4.35
N SER A 163 19.73 -12.54 -4.42
CA SER A 163 19.31 -13.69 -5.22
C SER A 163 17.92 -13.49 -5.78
N VAL A 164 17.71 -13.83 -7.05
CA VAL A 164 16.42 -13.80 -7.74
C VAL A 164 16.20 -15.11 -8.49
N ASP A 165 14.97 -15.61 -8.39
CA ASP A 165 14.45 -16.62 -9.30
C ASP A 165 13.94 -15.92 -10.57
N GLY A 166 14.68 -16.06 -11.68
CA GLY A 166 14.32 -15.43 -12.95
C GLY A 166 13.12 -16.09 -13.64
N ASP A 167 12.73 -17.32 -13.24
CA ASP A 167 11.48 -17.93 -13.67
C ASP A 167 10.27 -17.20 -13.07
N ALA A 168 10.39 -16.73 -11.82
CA ALA A 168 9.33 -16.01 -11.12
C ALA A 168 8.96 -14.66 -11.78
N LEU A 169 9.86 -14.10 -12.59
CA LEU A 169 9.62 -12.89 -13.39
C LEU A 169 8.55 -13.09 -14.47
N TYR A 170 8.20 -14.34 -14.80
CA TYR A 170 7.20 -14.69 -15.81
C TYR A 170 5.98 -15.40 -15.21
N ILE A 171 5.87 -15.45 -13.88
CA ILE A 171 4.67 -15.96 -13.21
C ILE A 171 3.62 -14.85 -13.19
N SER A 172 2.54 -15.06 -13.93
CA SER A 172 1.37 -14.17 -13.93
C SER A 172 0.15 -14.84 -13.29
N ASP A 173 -0.72 -14.03 -12.69
CA ASP A 173 -2.08 -14.41 -12.33
C ASP A 173 -3.03 -13.45 -13.05
N GLU A 174 -3.56 -13.89 -14.19
CA GLU A 174 -4.42 -13.07 -15.04
C GLU A 174 -5.66 -12.55 -14.30
N LYS A 175 -6.17 -13.29 -13.30
CA LYS A 175 -7.32 -12.83 -12.52
C LYS A 175 -6.93 -11.67 -11.62
N LEU A 176 -5.79 -11.75 -10.95
CA LEU A 176 -5.28 -10.64 -10.11
C LEU A 176 -4.87 -9.45 -10.95
N ILE A 177 -4.26 -9.66 -12.11
CA ILE A 177 -3.89 -8.59 -13.05
C ILE A 177 -5.15 -7.87 -13.56
N ALA A 178 -6.17 -8.61 -14.00
CA ALA A 178 -7.45 -8.03 -14.39
C ALA A 178 -8.10 -7.24 -13.24
N LEU A 179 -7.99 -7.75 -12.02
CA LEU A 179 -8.50 -7.12 -10.82
C LEU A 179 -7.76 -5.82 -10.46
N LEU A 180 -6.45 -5.76 -10.71
CA LEU A 180 -5.62 -4.56 -10.49
C LEU A 180 -5.91 -3.47 -11.53
N LYS A 181 -6.29 -3.85 -12.76
CA LYS A 181 -6.69 -2.93 -13.83
C LYS A 181 -8.11 -2.39 -13.65
N THR A 182 -8.97 -3.14 -12.98
CA THR A 182 -10.40 -2.80 -12.88
C THR A 182 -10.64 -1.80 -11.75
N PRO A 183 -11.26 -0.62 -12.02
CA PRO A 183 -11.64 0.32 -10.99
C PRO A 183 -12.52 -0.36 -9.92
N ARG A 184 -12.28 -0.05 -8.65
CA ARG A 184 -13.04 -0.64 -7.54
C ARG A 184 -14.29 0.19 -7.22
N ASP A 185 -15.38 -0.52 -6.98
CA ASP A 185 -16.60 0.10 -6.45
C ASP A 185 -16.46 0.35 -4.95
N PHE A 186 -16.14 1.59 -4.59
CA PHE A 186 -16.05 2.00 -3.20
C PHE A 186 -17.38 2.41 -2.55
N SER A 187 -18.51 2.34 -3.28
CA SER A 187 -19.83 2.60 -2.70
C SER A 187 -20.19 1.59 -1.58
N ARG A 188 -19.54 0.42 -1.61
CA ARG A 188 -19.63 -0.65 -0.61
C ARG A 188 -18.90 -0.33 0.71
N TYR A 189 -18.14 0.77 0.76
CA TYR A 189 -17.39 1.19 1.95
C TYR A 189 -17.74 2.61 2.39
N GLU A 190 -17.37 2.94 3.61
CA GLU A 190 -17.37 4.31 4.12
C GLU A 190 -16.17 4.59 5.02
N ILE A 191 -15.77 5.85 5.06
CA ILE A 191 -14.75 6.35 5.95
C ILE A 191 -15.41 7.01 7.16
N ARG A 192 -14.94 6.67 8.36
CA ARG A 192 -15.39 7.34 9.59
C ARG A 192 -14.22 7.93 10.35
N TYR A 193 -14.43 9.11 10.92
CA TYR A 193 -13.48 9.72 11.85
C TYR A 193 -13.56 9.02 13.22
N ILE A 194 -12.43 8.47 13.67
CA ILE A 194 -12.32 7.64 14.87
C ILE A 194 -11.95 8.46 16.10
N HIS A 195 -10.77 9.08 16.08
CA HIS A 195 -10.14 9.74 17.20
C HIS A 195 -8.98 10.62 16.71
N PRO A 196 -8.59 11.72 17.39
CA PRO A 196 -7.46 12.53 16.94
C PRO A 196 -6.13 11.78 16.83
N GLU A 197 -5.89 10.77 17.67
CA GLU A 197 -4.65 9.98 17.66
C GLU A 197 -4.66 8.81 16.66
N ILE A 198 -5.84 8.42 16.15
CA ILE A 198 -5.99 7.32 15.18
C ILE A 198 -6.29 7.87 13.77
N GLY A 199 -7.05 8.96 13.70
CA GLY A 199 -7.52 9.54 12.46
C GLY A 199 -8.79 8.86 11.95
N LEU A 200 -8.68 8.21 10.80
CA LEU A 200 -9.80 7.67 10.01
C LEU A 200 -9.86 6.14 10.11
N GLY A 201 -11.00 5.57 9.76
CA GLY A 201 -11.21 4.12 9.71
C GLY A 201 -12.15 3.74 8.56
N VAL A 202 -11.95 2.56 7.97
CA VAL A 202 -12.81 2.02 6.90
C VAL A 202 -13.87 1.09 7.49
N TYR A 203 -15.11 1.24 7.02
CA TYR A 203 -16.25 0.43 7.45
C TYR A 203 -16.97 -0.14 6.23
N SER A 204 -17.54 -1.33 6.39
CA SER A 204 -18.39 -1.93 5.36
C SER A 204 -19.77 -1.26 5.36
N ARG A 205 -20.32 -0.99 4.18
CA ARG A 205 -21.72 -0.55 4.00
C ARG A 205 -22.67 -1.68 3.63
N GLU A 206 -22.14 -2.89 3.46
CA GLU A 206 -22.88 -4.08 3.11
C GLU A 206 -22.23 -5.35 3.67
N HIS A 207 -22.76 -6.50 3.30
CA HIS A 207 -22.21 -7.78 3.70
C HIS A 207 -21.07 -8.19 2.77
N ILE A 208 -19.90 -8.49 3.34
CA ILE A 208 -18.73 -9.00 2.61
C ILE A 208 -18.52 -10.45 3.04
N LYS A 209 -18.43 -11.37 2.09
CA LYS A 209 -18.29 -12.80 2.39
C LYS A 209 -16.86 -13.12 2.80
N LYS A 210 -16.69 -14.12 3.66
CA LYS A 210 -15.39 -14.74 3.94
C LYS A 210 -14.70 -15.14 2.63
N GLY A 211 -13.42 -14.80 2.50
CA GLY A 211 -12.61 -15.09 1.32
C GLY A 211 -12.74 -14.06 0.19
N GLU A 212 -13.65 -13.10 0.31
CA GLU A 212 -13.79 -12.03 -0.69
C GLU A 212 -12.59 -11.08 -0.64
N ILE A 213 -12.10 -10.67 -1.82
CA ILE A 213 -11.04 -9.66 -1.93
C ILE A 213 -11.64 -8.29 -1.66
N ILE A 214 -11.06 -7.59 -0.69
CA ILE A 214 -11.42 -6.22 -0.34
C ILE A 214 -10.86 -5.26 -1.39
N SER A 215 -9.55 -5.13 -1.45
CA SER A 215 -8.83 -4.34 -2.46
C SER A 215 -7.33 -4.66 -2.39
N PHE A 216 -6.57 -4.11 -3.34
CA PHE A 216 -5.12 -4.01 -3.23
C PHE A 216 -4.77 -2.89 -2.26
N TYR A 217 -3.72 -3.11 -1.47
CA TYR A 217 -3.02 -2.00 -0.82
C TYR A 217 -2.13 -1.34 -1.87
N THR A 218 -2.30 -0.04 -2.08
CA THR A 218 -1.67 0.72 -3.17
C THR A 218 -0.79 1.83 -2.62
N GLY A 219 0.15 2.29 -3.44
CA GLY A 219 1.11 3.31 -3.05
C GLY A 219 2.32 3.35 -3.97
N ILE A 220 3.38 4.00 -3.49
CA ILE A 220 4.64 4.10 -4.23
C ILE A 220 5.57 2.97 -3.80
N LYS A 221 6.19 2.32 -4.77
CA LYS A 221 7.30 1.38 -4.62
C LYS A 221 8.63 2.10 -4.83
N ASN A 222 9.54 2.00 -3.86
CA ASN A 222 10.91 2.55 -3.92
C ASN A 222 11.83 1.94 -2.85
N HIS A 223 13.11 2.32 -2.89
CA HIS A 223 14.14 1.91 -1.93
C HIS A 223 14.34 2.92 -0.78
N ASP A 224 14.28 4.22 -1.10
CA ASP A 224 14.80 5.31 -0.24
C ASP A 224 13.75 5.99 0.67
N LEU A 225 12.62 5.35 0.95
CA LEU A 225 11.65 5.95 1.85
C LEU A 225 12.06 5.84 3.33
N PRO A 226 11.96 6.95 4.10
CA PRO A 226 11.95 6.88 5.55
C PRO A 226 10.92 5.85 6.00
N ARG A 227 11.20 5.15 7.10
CA ARG A 227 10.23 4.21 7.67
C ARG A 227 8.93 4.96 7.93
N SER A 228 7.90 4.55 7.21
CA SER A 228 6.56 5.14 7.25
C SER A 228 5.61 4.15 7.92
N PRO A 229 4.68 4.61 8.78
CA PRO A 229 3.61 3.76 9.33
C PRO A 229 2.64 3.25 8.25
N PHE A 230 2.81 3.68 7.00
CA PHE A 230 2.00 3.24 5.86
C PHE A 230 2.77 2.31 4.92
N SER A 231 3.92 1.77 5.33
CA SER A 231 4.81 0.97 4.47
C SER A 231 4.74 -0.54 4.74
N PHE A 232 4.70 -1.31 3.66
CA PHE A 232 4.96 -2.75 3.66
C PHE A 232 6.42 -3.01 3.29
N ILE A 233 7.10 -3.77 4.15
CA ILE A 233 8.45 -4.28 3.88
C ILE A 233 8.33 -5.44 2.89
N PRO A 234 9.11 -5.44 1.79
CA PRO A 234 9.07 -6.51 0.81
C PRO A 234 9.54 -7.82 1.43
N LYS A 235 8.90 -8.92 1.06
CA LYS A 235 9.30 -10.28 1.46
C LYS A 235 10.07 -10.99 0.36
N ALA A 236 9.61 -10.86 -0.89
CA ALA A 236 10.22 -11.50 -2.05
C ALA A 236 9.96 -10.70 -3.34
N ASP A 237 9.86 -9.38 -3.21
CA ASP A 237 9.81 -8.47 -4.35
C ASP A 237 11.12 -8.56 -5.15
N CYS A 238 11.04 -8.78 -6.46
CA CYS A 238 12.23 -8.94 -7.29
C CYS A 238 13.06 -7.66 -7.39
N LEU A 239 12.50 -6.49 -7.07
CA LEU A 239 13.25 -5.24 -7.02
C LEU A 239 13.57 -4.81 -5.58
N MET A 240 13.24 -5.61 -4.56
CA MET A 240 13.40 -5.26 -3.13
C MET A 240 12.78 -3.91 -2.75
N MET A 241 11.73 -3.48 -3.46
CA MET A 241 11.09 -2.18 -3.24
C MET A 241 10.00 -2.26 -2.17
N ARG A 242 10.02 -1.31 -1.23
CA ARG A 242 8.96 -1.13 -0.22
C ARG A 242 7.75 -0.47 -0.84
N LEU A 243 6.56 -0.93 -0.47
CA LEU A 243 5.30 -0.32 -0.89
C LEU A 243 4.80 0.64 0.21
N ASP A 244 4.82 1.94 -0.03
CA ASP A 244 4.39 2.96 0.93
C ASP A 244 3.14 3.70 0.46
N ALA A 245 2.11 3.69 1.31
CA ALA A 245 0.86 4.41 1.07
C ALA A 245 0.82 5.81 1.72
N CYS A 246 1.95 6.35 2.17
CA CYS A 246 2.01 7.62 2.89
C CYS A 246 1.50 8.78 2.03
N GLN A 247 2.11 9.01 0.87
CA GLN A 247 1.78 10.12 -0.03
C GLN A 247 0.77 9.75 -1.11
N HIS A 248 0.76 8.49 -1.55
CA HIS A 248 -0.17 7.99 -2.55
C HIS A 248 -0.80 6.72 -2.03
N GLY A 249 -2.10 6.53 -2.18
CA GLY A 249 -2.74 5.27 -1.81
C GLY A 249 -4.25 5.37 -1.85
N ASN A 250 -4.92 4.25 -1.66
CA ASN A 250 -6.37 4.17 -1.68
C ASN A 250 -6.99 4.08 -0.28
N ILE A 251 -8.28 3.71 -0.21
CA ILE A 251 -9.00 3.58 1.06
C ILE A 251 -8.34 2.60 2.03
N THR A 252 -7.57 1.61 1.54
CA THR A 252 -7.02 0.55 2.40
C THR A 252 -5.97 1.06 3.38
N ARG A 253 -5.33 2.21 3.10
CA ARG A 253 -4.40 2.87 4.03
C ARG A 253 -5.05 3.36 5.33
N PHE A 254 -6.38 3.47 5.33
CA PHE A 254 -7.16 3.88 6.51
C PHE A 254 -7.75 2.69 7.26
N ILE A 255 -7.45 1.45 6.86
CA ILE A 255 -7.85 0.24 7.59
C ILE A 255 -6.99 0.17 8.83
N ASN A 256 -7.62 0.09 10.01
CA ASN A 256 -6.88 0.12 11.26
C ASN A 256 -6.42 -1.27 11.70
N HIS A 257 -5.49 -1.27 12.64
CA HIS A 257 -5.03 -2.47 13.31
C HIS A 257 -6.10 -3.11 14.19
N ALA A 258 -6.16 -4.44 14.19
CA ALA A 258 -6.61 -5.24 15.32
C ALA A 258 -5.83 -6.55 15.36
N PRO A 259 -5.58 -7.14 16.54
CA PRO A 259 -4.85 -8.39 16.64
C PRO A 259 -5.66 -9.55 16.04
N GLN A 260 -4.94 -10.57 15.53
CA GLN A 260 -5.55 -11.85 15.23
C GLN A 260 -6.03 -12.53 16.54
N ARG A 261 -7.16 -13.25 16.47
CA ARG A 261 -7.79 -13.88 17.65
C ARG A 261 -6.80 -14.69 18.48
N HIS A 262 -6.55 -14.28 19.71
CA HIS A 262 -5.90 -15.12 20.70
C HIS A 262 -6.85 -16.25 21.14
N THR A 263 -6.30 -17.43 21.41
CA THR A 263 -7.03 -18.67 21.76
C THR A 263 -7.89 -18.57 23.03
N SER A 264 -7.83 -17.47 23.79
CA SER A 264 -8.64 -17.23 24.98
C SER A 264 -10.00 -16.60 24.64
N SER A 265 -11.07 -17.32 24.97
CA SER A 265 -12.42 -17.13 24.42
C SER A 265 -13.24 -15.94 24.97
N LYS A 266 -12.62 -14.89 25.55
CA LYS A 266 -13.34 -13.75 26.16
C LYS A 266 -12.61 -12.41 26.02
N SER A 267 -12.15 -12.08 24.82
CA SER A 267 -11.66 -10.72 24.55
C SER A 267 -12.83 -9.74 24.44
N SER A 268 -12.75 -8.59 25.13
CA SER A 268 -13.68 -7.46 24.88
C SER A 268 -13.29 -6.63 23.66
N PHE A 269 -12.19 -6.99 22.99
CA PHE A 269 -11.65 -6.31 21.83
C PHE A 269 -12.14 -6.89 20.51
N LEU A 270 -12.21 -6.03 19.50
CA LEU A 270 -12.37 -6.43 18.11
C LEU A 270 -11.11 -7.15 17.64
N GLU A 271 -11.33 -8.08 16.73
CA GLU A 271 -10.29 -8.90 16.10
C GLU A 271 -10.17 -8.53 14.63
N ALA A 272 -9.00 -8.79 14.05
CA ALA A 272 -8.81 -8.68 12.60
C ALA A 272 -9.88 -9.51 11.86
N ASN A 273 -10.58 -8.87 10.94
CA ASN A 273 -11.58 -9.50 10.06
C ASN A 273 -11.12 -9.55 8.60
N ILE A 274 -9.93 -9.01 8.30
CA ILE A 274 -9.24 -9.17 7.04
C ILE A 274 -7.79 -9.61 7.28
N LYS A 275 -7.15 -10.15 6.25
CA LYS A 275 -5.72 -10.46 6.24
C LYS A 275 -5.05 -9.83 5.02
N SER A 276 -3.79 -9.48 5.16
CA SER A 276 -2.91 -9.10 4.07
C SER A 276 -2.21 -10.34 3.50
N ASN A 277 -2.23 -10.50 2.17
CA ASN A 277 -1.49 -11.55 1.48
C ASN A 277 -0.58 -10.91 0.44
N SER A 278 0.69 -11.33 0.41
CA SER A 278 1.61 -11.00 -0.66
C SER A 278 1.33 -11.88 -1.86
N HIS A 279 1.21 -11.27 -3.03
CA HIS A 279 1.17 -11.95 -4.32
C HIS A 279 2.32 -11.43 -5.18
N TYR A 280 2.84 -12.27 -6.05
CA TYR A 280 3.99 -11.95 -6.91
C TYR A 280 3.54 -12.04 -8.36
N LEU A 281 3.47 -10.90 -9.03
CA LEU A 281 3.06 -10.78 -10.42
C LEU A 281 4.30 -10.35 -11.21
N ASN A 282 4.83 -11.22 -12.05
CA ASN A 282 6.10 -11.01 -12.75
C ASN A 282 7.26 -10.62 -11.80
N GLY A 283 7.29 -11.27 -10.62
CA GLY A 283 8.26 -10.98 -9.55
C GLY A 283 7.97 -9.72 -8.74
N ILE A 284 7.06 -8.85 -9.17
CA ILE A 284 6.67 -7.65 -8.41
C ILE A 284 5.70 -8.05 -7.30
N GLU A 285 6.04 -7.72 -6.06
CA GLU A 285 5.20 -7.97 -4.90
C GLU A 285 4.08 -6.93 -4.80
N VAL A 286 2.85 -7.43 -4.75
CA VAL A 286 1.63 -6.67 -4.51
C VAL A 286 0.91 -7.21 -3.28
N ILE A 287 0.22 -6.33 -2.55
CA ILE A 287 -0.45 -6.68 -1.29
C ILE A 287 -1.97 -6.69 -1.50
N VAL A 288 -2.61 -7.81 -1.22
CA VAL A 288 -4.07 -8.00 -1.37
C VAL A 288 -4.71 -8.20 0.00
N TYR A 289 -5.76 -7.43 0.29
CA TYR A 289 -6.57 -7.64 1.48
C TYR A 289 -7.76 -8.55 1.19
N THR A 290 -7.95 -9.56 2.04
CA THR A 290 -9.02 -10.56 1.90
C THR A 290 -9.75 -10.75 3.22
N ALA A 291 -11.08 -10.86 3.17
CA ALA A 291 -11.89 -11.13 4.35
C ALA A 291 -11.58 -12.51 4.95
N THR A 292 -11.33 -12.60 6.26
CA THR A 292 -11.06 -13.86 6.97
C THR A 292 -12.31 -14.49 7.57
N LYS A 293 -13.38 -13.72 7.67
CA LYS A 293 -14.73 -14.09 8.11
C LYS A 293 -15.75 -13.24 7.35
N ASP A 294 -17.02 -13.58 7.47
CA ASP A 294 -18.09 -12.70 7.00
C ASP A 294 -18.03 -11.38 7.77
N ILE A 295 -18.16 -10.26 7.04
CA ILE A 295 -18.13 -8.90 7.59
C ILE A 295 -19.50 -8.29 7.36
N LEU A 296 -20.17 -7.95 8.45
CA LEU A 296 -21.50 -7.39 8.41
C LEU A 296 -21.49 -5.90 8.07
N LYS A 297 -22.63 -5.41 7.57
CA LYS A 297 -22.84 -3.99 7.34
C LYS A 297 -22.59 -3.20 8.62
N GLY A 298 -21.76 -2.17 8.52
CA GLY A 298 -21.43 -1.25 9.59
C GLY A 298 -20.26 -1.69 10.47
N GLU A 299 -19.66 -2.87 10.22
CA GLU A 299 -18.43 -3.29 10.88
C GLU A 299 -17.21 -2.55 10.30
N GLN A 300 -16.22 -2.31 11.17
CA GLN A 300 -14.93 -1.75 10.76
C GLN A 300 -14.10 -2.84 10.07
N LEU A 301 -13.41 -2.51 8.99
CA LEU A 301 -12.39 -3.35 8.41
C LEU A 301 -11.12 -3.22 9.25
N LEU A 302 -10.59 -4.35 9.71
CA LEU A 302 -9.49 -4.42 10.65
C LEU A 302 -8.51 -5.52 10.25
N VAL A 303 -7.23 -5.18 10.20
CA VAL A 303 -6.14 -6.08 9.80
C VAL A 303 -5.09 -6.19 10.91
N ASP A 304 -4.42 -7.33 11.00
CA ASP A 304 -3.26 -7.44 11.88
C ASP A 304 -2.03 -6.83 11.21
N TYR A 305 -1.40 -5.85 11.87
CA TYR A 305 -0.18 -5.20 11.36
C TYR A 305 1.08 -5.99 11.72
N GLY A 306 0.97 -6.92 12.68
CA GLY A 306 2.08 -7.68 13.24
C GLY A 306 2.90 -6.88 14.26
N ASP A 307 3.53 -7.62 15.18
CA ASP A 307 4.28 -7.04 16.30
C ASP A 307 5.44 -6.14 15.87
N ALA A 308 6.06 -6.45 14.72
CA ALA A 308 7.19 -5.68 14.21
C ALA A 308 6.86 -4.22 13.91
N TYR A 309 5.58 -3.93 13.61
CA TYR A 309 5.07 -2.59 13.38
C TYR A 309 5.14 -1.75 14.67
N PHE A 310 4.62 -2.28 15.78
CA PHE A 310 4.47 -1.58 17.06
C PHE A 310 5.73 -1.53 17.93
N ARG A 311 6.91 -1.85 17.37
CA ARG A 311 8.16 -1.78 18.14
C ARG A 311 8.46 -0.37 18.66
N ASP A 312 8.14 0.64 17.86
CA ASP A 312 8.43 2.05 18.14
C ASP A 312 7.16 2.92 18.20
N ASP A 313 5.99 2.32 17.97
CA ASP A 313 4.71 3.01 17.78
C ASP A 313 3.65 2.57 18.80
N GLU A 314 2.69 3.46 19.07
CA GLU A 314 1.59 3.16 19.98
C GLU A 314 0.56 2.22 19.36
N MET A 315 0.14 1.20 20.12
CA MET A 315 -0.94 0.30 19.73
C MET A 315 -2.28 0.78 20.29
N PHE A 316 -3.26 0.96 19.39
CA PHE A 316 -4.64 1.22 19.77
C PHE A 316 -5.50 -0.02 19.52
N LEU A 317 -6.31 -0.39 20.52
CA LEU A 317 -7.25 -1.52 20.44
C LEU A 317 -8.68 -1.01 20.48
N PHE A 318 -9.52 -1.59 19.62
CA PHE A 318 -10.95 -1.29 19.54
C PHE A 318 -11.73 -2.29 20.39
N LYS A 319 -12.67 -1.80 21.19
CA LYS A 319 -13.59 -2.63 21.97
C LYS A 319 -14.85 -2.93 21.16
N THR A 320 -15.51 -4.03 21.50
CA THR A 320 -16.81 -4.44 20.94
C THR A 320 -17.93 -3.44 21.22
N ASP A 321 -17.82 -2.64 22.29
CA ASP A 321 -18.73 -1.54 22.62
C ASP A 321 -18.46 -0.24 21.84
N GLY A 322 -17.47 -0.24 20.94
CA GLY A 322 -17.02 0.91 20.17
C GLY A 322 -16.05 1.84 20.92
N GLY A 323 -15.61 1.45 22.11
CA GLY A 323 -14.51 2.08 22.84
C GLY A 323 -13.16 1.90 22.14
N VAL A 324 -12.21 2.76 22.47
CA VAL A 324 -10.82 2.68 21.99
C VAL A 324 -9.92 2.78 23.21
N ILE A 325 -8.91 1.92 23.32
CA ILE A 325 -7.92 1.96 24.39
C ILE A 325 -6.51 1.93 23.80
N ASN A 326 -5.55 2.44 24.56
CA ASN A 326 -4.13 2.23 24.34
C ASN A 326 -3.65 1.43 25.56
N PRO A 327 -3.19 0.17 25.41
CA PRO A 327 -2.83 -0.68 26.54
C PRO A 327 -1.74 -0.09 27.43
N HIS A 328 -0.89 0.79 26.88
CA HIS A 328 0.23 1.42 27.58
C HIS A 328 -0.15 2.75 28.25
N ARG A 329 -1.36 3.27 28.01
CA ARG A 329 -1.87 4.50 28.64
C ARG A 329 -3.11 4.21 29.46
N THR A 330 -3.07 4.52 30.75
CA THR A 330 -4.19 4.33 31.69
C THR A 330 -5.42 5.19 31.35
N PHE A 331 -5.26 6.24 30.53
CA PHE A 331 -6.38 7.07 30.07
C PHE A 331 -6.09 7.70 28.70
N ILE A 332 -6.91 7.36 27.69
CA ILE A 332 -7.03 8.19 26.48
C ILE A 332 -8.05 9.27 26.81
N GLY A 333 -7.59 10.34 27.45
CA GLY A 333 -8.41 11.54 27.54
C GLY A 333 -8.67 12.03 26.13
N SER A 334 -9.93 12.09 25.70
CA SER A 334 -10.23 12.74 24.43
C SER A 334 -9.78 14.18 24.57
N ASN A 335 -8.63 14.53 24.00
CA ASN A 335 -8.18 15.91 24.03
C ASN A 335 -9.17 16.68 23.15
N THR A 336 -10.20 17.24 23.77
CA THR A 336 -11.32 17.91 23.11
C THR A 336 -10.80 19.00 22.18
N SER A 337 -9.66 19.63 22.51
CA SER A 337 -8.99 20.60 21.64
C SER A 337 -8.56 20.00 20.30
N ASN A 338 -7.90 18.83 20.30
CA ASN A 338 -7.47 18.14 19.09
C ASN A 338 -8.66 17.69 18.24
N LYS A 339 -9.72 17.18 18.87
CA LYS A 339 -10.95 16.83 18.15
C LYS A 339 -11.57 18.04 17.46
N ILE A 340 -11.66 19.16 18.16
CA ILE A 340 -12.16 20.41 17.57
C ILE A 340 -11.25 20.90 16.45
N ARG A 341 -9.92 20.78 16.59
CA ARG A 341 -8.97 21.10 15.52
C ARG A 341 -9.24 20.27 14.26
N HIS A 342 -9.43 18.96 14.39
CA HIS A 342 -9.71 18.09 13.24
C HIS A 342 -11.06 18.40 12.60
N LEU A 343 -12.09 18.69 13.41
CA LEU A 343 -13.39 19.13 12.88
C LEU A 343 -13.31 20.48 12.16
N LYS A 344 -12.47 21.41 12.63
CA LYS A 344 -12.20 22.67 11.91
C LYS A 344 -11.55 22.39 10.55
N ILE A 345 -10.56 21.51 10.49
CA ILE A 345 -9.92 21.09 9.24
C ILE A 345 -10.96 20.51 8.27
N MET A 346 -11.80 19.58 8.73
CA MET A 346 -12.88 19.01 7.93
C MET A 346 -13.88 20.08 7.45
N ALA A 347 -14.24 21.02 8.32
CA ALA A 347 -15.17 22.10 7.98
C ALA A 347 -14.61 23.07 6.93
N ILE A 348 -13.32 23.42 7.03
CA ILE A 348 -12.58 24.23 6.05
C ILE A 348 -12.61 23.55 4.68
N HIS A 349 -12.46 22.23 4.64
CA HIS A 349 -12.49 21.42 3.43
C HIS A 349 -13.90 20.95 3.03
N GLY A 350 -14.95 21.63 3.51
CA GLY A 350 -16.31 21.48 2.99
C GLY A 350 -17.13 20.31 3.56
N VAL A 351 -16.70 19.67 4.66
CA VAL A 351 -17.52 18.65 5.32
C VAL A 351 -18.68 19.32 6.08
N LYS A 352 -19.88 19.27 5.48
CA LYS A 352 -21.08 19.96 5.98
C LYS A 352 -21.40 19.65 7.44
N LYS A 353 -21.39 18.38 7.87
CA LYS A 353 -21.65 18.05 9.28
C LYS A 353 -20.61 18.62 10.24
N ALA A 354 -19.35 18.76 9.83
CA ALA A 354 -18.33 19.40 10.67
C ALA A 354 -18.63 20.91 10.82
N GLN A 355 -19.01 21.58 9.73
CA GLN A 355 -19.42 22.98 9.75
C GLN A 355 -20.63 23.20 10.67
N ILE A 356 -21.69 22.40 10.50
CA ILE A 356 -22.91 22.47 11.33
C ILE A 356 -22.56 22.23 12.80
N TYR A 357 -21.75 21.21 13.11
CA TYR A 357 -21.35 20.91 14.48
C TYR A 357 -20.63 22.11 15.14
N LEU A 358 -19.71 22.76 14.43
CA LEU A 358 -18.98 23.92 14.94
C LEU A 358 -19.91 25.12 15.13
N LEU A 359 -20.84 25.37 14.20
CA LEU A 359 -21.81 26.46 14.28
C LEU A 359 -22.76 26.27 15.48
N VAL A 360 -23.36 25.09 15.62
CA VAL A 360 -24.24 24.76 16.76
C VAL A 360 -23.50 24.95 18.08
N ARG A 361 -22.24 24.53 18.15
CA ARG A 361 -21.41 24.73 19.35
C ARG A 361 -21.21 26.21 19.67
N ILE A 362 -20.97 27.06 18.67
CA ILE A 362 -20.83 28.52 18.87
C ILE A 362 -22.15 29.11 19.39
N VAL A 363 -23.29 28.74 18.81
CA VAL A 363 -24.62 29.20 19.24
C VAL A 363 -24.90 28.81 20.70
N ILE A 364 -24.56 27.58 21.10
CA ILE A 364 -24.70 27.12 22.48
C ILE A 364 -23.84 27.97 23.43
N ILE A 365 -22.57 28.23 23.07
CA ILE A 365 -21.68 29.06 23.89
C ILE A 365 -22.23 30.48 24.07
N ILE A 366 -22.70 31.10 22.98
CA ILE A 366 -23.30 32.45 23.03
C ILE A 366 -24.56 32.44 23.91
N SER A 367 -25.41 31.43 23.77
CA SER A 367 -26.64 31.29 24.57
C SER A 367 -26.35 31.14 26.06
N LEU A 368 -25.31 30.37 26.42
CA LEU A 368 -24.87 30.21 27.81
C LEU A 368 -24.30 31.51 28.38
N ILE A 369 -23.49 32.25 27.61
CA ILE A 369 -22.96 33.55 28.03
C ILE A 369 -24.12 34.54 28.26
N ALA A 370 -25.08 34.61 27.34
CA ALA A 370 -26.25 35.47 27.48
C ALA A 370 -27.08 35.11 28.72
N ALA A 371 -27.33 33.81 28.97
CA ALA A 371 -28.03 33.35 30.16
C ALA A 371 -27.30 33.75 31.45
N LEU A 372 -25.98 33.58 31.50
CA LEU A 372 -25.15 33.98 32.64
C LEU A 372 -25.17 35.50 32.88
N GLN A 373 -25.15 36.31 31.82
CA GLN A 373 -25.26 37.78 31.92
C GLN A 373 -26.62 38.23 32.47
N ILE A 374 -27.71 37.61 31.99
CA ILE A 374 -29.06 37.87 32.50
C ILE A 374 -29.14 37.51 34.00
N SER A 375 -28.66 36.32 34.39
CA SER A 375 -28.65 35.89 35.80
C SER A 375 -27.82 36.81 36.70
N ALA A 376 -26.69 37.34 36.21
CA ALA A 376 -25.87 38.28 36.97
C ALA A 376 -26.56 39.63 37.20
N THR A 377 -27.41 40.07 36.26
CA THR A 377 -28.15 41.35 36.37
C THR A 377 -29.29 41.25 37.39
N PHE A 378 -29.83 40.05 37.64
CA PHE A 378 -30.88 39.82 38.66
C PHE A 378 -30.35 39.70 40.09
N ILE A 379 -29.03 39.58 40.28
CA ILE A 379 -28.40 39.44 41.61
C ILE A 379 -27.88 40.79 42.14
N GLN A 380 -27.77 41.79 41.27
CA GLN A 380 -27.46 43.18 41.62
C GLN A 380 -28.74 43.97 41.85
#